data_AF-A0A2I1HM25-F1
#
_entry.id   AF-A0A2I1HM25-F1
#
_cell.length_a   1.000
_cell.length_b   1.000
_cell.length_c   1.000
_cell.angle_alpha   90.00
_cell.angle_beta   90.00
_cell.angle_gamma   90.00
#
_symmetry.space_group_name_H-M   'P 1'
#
loop_
_entity.id
_entity.type
_entity.pdbx_description
1 polymer ?
#
loop_
_entity_poly.entity_id
_entity_poly.type
_entity_poly.pdbx_seq_one_letter_code
_entity_poly.pdbx_strand_id
1 'polypeptide(L)'
;NVYNATIPDRLHHLDIGLFNYQLEYSRQFLKYYGGQKAIDEMGRRLSLIPPFPNLKIFKNGLQNIKRFTASEYRDIMKVAIFTIDGIISSINKKMDIMITQLFYQWIVMYIMSRNDNHTEETLQEFKNARFTWAKTFISLLQNYSPSGLSLVKLHSWLYHVDESIRKYGSMNGWNTETFESLHKDYVKKPYRISNKWDINTQIIGSVRKYLIFNNQFFIFFLFLLNLKLKF
;
A
#
# COMPACT_ATOMS: atom_id res chain seq x y z
N ASN A 1 -2.62 16.22 -19.36
CA ASN A 1 -2.22 14.87 -18.91
C ASN A 1 -2.99 14.56 -17.62
N VAL A 2 -3.83 13.50 -17.58
CA VAL A 2 -4.68 13.17 -16.41
C VAL A 2 -3.85 12.93 -15.14
N TYR A 3 -2.60 12.47 -15.30
CA TYR A 3 -1.68 12.22 -14.20
C TYR A 3 -1.20 13.49 -13.49
N ASN A 4 -1.39 14.68 -14.09
CA ASN A 4 -1.12 15.95 -13.41
C ASN A 4 -2.21 16.31 -12.39
N ALA A 5 -3.39 15.67 -12.47
CA ALA A 5 -4.50 15.89 -11.56
C ALA A 5 -4.41 15.06 -10.27
N THR A 6 -3.52 14.05 -10.23
CA THR A 6 -3.38 13.15 -9.09
C THR A 6 -1.92 12.84 -8.81
N ILE A 7 -1.48 13.15 -7.60
CA ILE A 7 -0.13 12.81 -7.13
C ILE A 7 -0.08 11.31 -6.80
N PRO A 8 1.02 10.60 -7.14
CA PRO A 8 1.21 9.20 -6.78
C PRO A 8 1.44 9.04 -5.27
N ASP A 9 0.35 9.04 -4.49
CA ASP A 9 0.40 8.89 -3.04
C ASP A 9 0.76 7.45 -2.64
N ARG A 10 1.66 7.31 -1.67
CA ARG A 10 2.21 6.02 -1.22
C ARG A 10 1.13 5.04 -0.77
N LEU A 11 0.11 5.52 -0.06
CA LEU A 11 -0.95 4.68 0.47
C LEU A 11 -1.70 3.97 -0.66
N HIS A 12 -2.27 4.72 -1.60
CA HIS A 12 -3.08 4.14 -2.67
C HIS A 12 -2.26 3.51 -3.80
N HIS A 13 -1.04 4.01 -4.06
CA HIS A 13 -0.20 3.49 -5.12
C HIS A 13 0.61 2.27 -4.68
N LEU A 14 1.16 2.26 -3.45
CA LEU A 14 2.00 1.16 -2.97
C LEU A 14 1.23 0.22 -2.05
N ASP A 15 0.83 0.70 -0.87
CA ASP A 15 0.34 -0.14 0.24
C ASP A 15 -0.88 -0.97 -0.15
N ILE A 16 -1.97 -0.30 -0.54
CA ILE A 16 -3.21 -0.94 -1.00
C ILE A 16 -3.27 -1.07 -2.54
N GLY A 17 -2.20 -0.64 -3.23
CA GLY A 17 -2.10 -0.59 -4.68
C GLY A 17 -1.27 -1.72 -5.26
N LEU A 18 -0.07 -1.39 -5.72
CA LEU A 18 0.83 -2.29 -6.42
C LEU A 18 1.25 -3.50 -5.58
N PHE A 19 1.44 -3.35 -4.26
CA PHE A 19 1.77 -4.49 -3.41
C PHE A 19 0.64 -5.51 -3.34
N ASN A 20 -0.61 -5.04 -3.28
CA ASN A 20 -1.77 -5.92 -3.29
C ASN A 20 -1.79 -6.80 -4.55
N TYR A 21 -1.56 -6.19 -5.72
CA TYR A 21 -1.42 -6.93 -6.97
C TYR A 21 -0.25 -7.91 -6.95
N GLN A 22 0.93 -7.48 -6.46
CA GLN A 22 2.08 -8.37 -6.32
C GLN A 22 1.78 -9.57 -5.43
N LEU A 23 1.23 -9.36 -4.24
CA LEU A 23 0.91 -10.43 -3.31
C LEU A 23 -0.11 -11.41 -3.91
N GLU A 24 -1.18 -10.89 -4.51
CA GLU A 24 -2.25 -11.72 -5.07
C GLU A 24 -1.77 -12.54 -6.28
N TYR A 25 -1.08 -11.91 -7.24
CA TYR A 25 -0.55 -12.64 -8.39
C TYR A 25 0.59 -13.59 -8.00
N SER A 26 1.38 -13.26 -6.97
CA SER A 26 2.39 -14.19 -6.44
C SER A 26 1.76 -15.44 -5.82
N ARG A 27 0.59 -15.32 -5.17
CA ARG A 27 -0.17 -16.49 -4.71
C ARG A 27 -0.64 -17.34 -5.89
N GLN A 28 -1.12 -16.75 -6.97
CA GLN A 28 -1.50 -17.51 -8.16
C GLN A 28 -0.29 -18.19 -8.80
N PHE A 29 0.85 -17.50 -8.86
CA PHE A 29 2.13 -18.04 -9.33
C PHE A 29 2.59 -19.25 -8.50
N LEU A 30 2.60 -19.13 -7.18
CA LEU A 30 2.96 -20.24 -6.29
C LEU A 30 2.00 -21.43 -6.46
N LYS A 31 0.70 -21.15 -6.62
CA LYS A 31 -0.32 -22.19 -6.84
C LYS A 31 -0.13 -22.90 -8.17
N TYR A 32 0.30 -22.19 -9.21
CA TYR A 32 0.61 -22.78 -10.52
C TYR A 32 1.77 -23.78 -10.43
N TYR A 33 2.86 -23.43 -9.74
CA TYR A 33 4.03 -24.31 -9.65
C TYR A 33 3.90 -25.42 -8.60
N GLY A 34 3.44 -25.10 -7.39
CA GLY A 34 3.42 -26.03 -6.25
C GLY A 34 2.02 -26.42 -5.77
N GLY A 35 0.97 -26.08 -6.52
CA GLY A 35 -0.40 -26.40 -6.17
C GLY A 35 -0.87 -25.73 -4.87
N GLN A 36 -1.92 -26.28 -4.26
CA GLN A 36 -2.44 -25.79 -2.99
C GLN A 36 -1.40 -25.93 -1.85
N LYS A 37 -0.53 -26.96 -1.92
CA LYS A 37 0.55 -27.19 -0.94
C LYS A 37 1.49 -25.99 -0.80
N ALA A 38 1.85 -25.33 -1.90
CA ALA A 38 2.68 -24.12 -1.84
C ALA A 38 1.99 -22.95 -1.12
N ILE A 39 0.68 -22.81 -1.28
CA ILE A 39 -0.10 -21.74 -0.62
C ILE A 39 -0.31 -22.04 0.86
N ASP A 40 -0.54 -23.30 1.19
CA ASP A 40 -0.66 -23.75 2.57
C ASP A 40 0.69 -23.60 3.28
N GLU A 41 1.81 -23.91 2.61
CA GLU A 41 3.16 -23.71 3.13
C GLU A 41 3.49 -22.23 3.35
N MET A 42 3.15 -21.35 2.40
CA MET A 42 3.26 -19.89 2.59
C MET A 42 2.47 -19.43 3.82
N GLY A 43 1.24 -19.91 3.98
CA GLY A 43 0.38 -19.62 5.13
C GLY A 43 0.95 -20.14 6.45
N ARG A 44 1.49 -21.36 6.44
CA ARG A 44 2.17 -21.98 7.59
C ARG A 44 3.38 -21.16 8.00
N ARG A 45 4.25 -20.77 7.07
CA ARG A 45 5.43 -19.93 7.35
C ARG A 45 5.05 -18.57 7.93
N LEU A 46 3.97 -17.96 7.42
CA LEU A 46 3.47 -16.70 7.99
C LEU A 46 2.97 -16.88 9.43
N SER A 47 2.33 -18.00 9.75
CA SER A 47 1.87 -18.31 11.11
C SER A 47 3.01 -18.59 12.10
N LEU A 48 4.19 -18.99 11.59
CA LEU A 48 5.39 -19.25 12.37
C LEU A 48 6.23 -18.01 12.65
N ILE A 49 5.90 -16.86 12.06
CA ILE A 49 6.60 -15.60 12.37
C ILE A 49 6.40 -15.29 13.86
N PRO A 50 7.50 -15.14 14.63
CA PRO A 50 7.40 -14.89 16.06
C PRO A 50 6.73 -13.53 16.33
N PRO A 51 5.99 -13.40 17.44
CA PRO A 51 5.44 -12.12 17.84
C PRO A 51 6.52 -11.07 18.03
N PHE A 52 6.29 -9.90 17.42
CA PHE A 52 7.17 -8.75 17.55
C PHE A 52 6.34 -7.49 17.81
N PRO A 53 6.80 -6.55 18.67
CA PRO A 53 6.08 -5.31 18.92
C PRO A 53 5.72 -4.57 17.62
N ASN A 54 4.47 -4.15 17.48
CA ASN A 54 3.95 -3.44 16.31
C ASN A 54 3.99 -4.22 14.99
N LEU A 55 4.05 -5.55 15.04
CA LEU A 55 3.87 -6.43 13.88
C LEU A 55 2.63 -7.29 14.08
N LYS A 56 1.61 -7.12 13.23
CA LYS A 56 0.44 -7.99 13.27
C LYS A 56 0.77 -9.35 12.67
N ILE A 57 0.55 -10.41 13.46
CA ILE A 57 0.73 -11.80 13.00
C ILE A 57 -0.59 -12.34 12.46
N PHE A 58 -0.52 -12.99 11.29
CA PHE A 58 -1.65 -13.67 10.67
C PHE A 58 -1.62 -15.16 11.03
N LYS A 59 -2.08 -15.50 12.25
CA LYS A 59 -2.06 -16.88 12.77
C LYS A 59 -2.76 -17.91 11.87
N ASN A 60 -3.76 -17.47 11.09
CA ASN A 60 -4.51 -18.32 10.16
C ASN A 60 -4.08 -18.13 8.69
N GLY A 61 -2.87 -17.61 8.46
CA GLY A 61 -2.39 -17.27 7.11
C GLY A 61 -3.19 -16.15 6.43
N LEU A 62 -2.97 -15.99 5.12
CA LEU A 62 -3.61 -14.94 4.31
C LEU A 62 -4.97 -15.36 3.71
N GLN A 63 -5.38 -16.62 3.86
CA GLN A 63 -6.48 -17.20 3.08
C GLN A 63 -7.87 -16.67 3.47
N ASN A 64 -8.06 -16.22 4.72
CA ASN A 64 -9.37 -15.86 5.26
C ASN A 64 -9.66 -14.35 5.32
N ILE A 65 -8.76 -13.50 4.83
CA ILE A 65 -8.90 -12.05 4.96
C ILE A 65 -9.43 -11.46 3.66
N LYS A 66 -10.70 -11.05 3.67
CA LYS A 66 -11.40 -10.49 2.49
C LYS A 66 -10.78 -9.18 2.00
N ARG A 67 -10.26 -8.34 2.90
CA ARG A 67 -9.58 -7.08 2.60
C ARG A 67 -8.58 -6.78 3.72
N PHE A 68 -7.34 -6.50 3.35
CA PHE A 68 -6.34 -5.99 4.28
C PHE A 68 -6.43 -4.46 4.38
N THR A 69 -6.20 -3.96 5.58
CA THR A 69 -5.92 -2.55 5.84
C THR A 69 -4.50 -2.19 5.38
N ALA A 70 -4.21 -0.90 5.21
CA ALA A 70 -2.88 -0.45 4.83
C ALA A 70 -1.80 -0.85 5.84
N SER A 71 -2.09 -0.79 7.14
CA SER A 71 -1.18 -1.26 8.19
C SER A 71 -0.90 -2.75 8.07
N GLU A 72 -1.91 -3.56 7.74
CA GLU A 72 -1.73 -4.99 7.52
C GLU A 72 -0.86 -5.28 6.30
N TYR A 73 -1.05 -4.56 5.18
CA TYR A 73 -0.16 -4.71 4.03
C TYR A 73 1.28 -4.36 4.38
N ARG A 74 1.52 -3.28 5.14
CA ARG A 74 2.88 -2.92 5.59
C ARG A 74 3.51 -4.00 6.47
N ASP A 75 2.73 -4.63 7.33
CA ASP A 75 3.22 -5.75 8.15
C ASP A 75 3.54 -6.98 7.30
N ILE A 76 2.70 -7.29 6.31
CA ILE A 76 2.98 -8.37 5.34
C ILE A 76 4.24 -8.05 4.54
N MET A 77 4.44 -6.82 4.05
CA MET A 77 5.65 -6.44 3.30
C MET A 77 6.94 -6.76 4.04
N LYS A 78 6.97 -6.57 5.37
CA LYS A 78 8.15 -6.81 6.21
C LYS A 78 8.54 -8.30 6.25
N VAL A 79 7.56 -9.20 6.15
CA VAL A 79 7.76 -10.63 6.39
C VAL A 79 7.58 -11.51 5.15
N ALA A 80 6.97 -10.99 4.08
CA ALA A 80 6.57 -11.77 2.92
C ALA A 80 7.73 -12.53 2.26
N ILE A 81 8.91 -11.92 2.19
CA ILE A 81 10.09 -12.55 1.59
C ILE A 81 10.45 -13.89 2.29
N PHE A 82 10.42 -13.92 3.62
CA PHE A 82 10.69 -15.13 4.41
C PHE A 82 9.63 -16.21 4.24
N THR A 83 8.40 -15.81 3.90
CA THR A 83 7.34 -16.77 3.64
C THR A 83 7.51 -17.42 2.27
N ILE A 84 8.00 -16.68 1.27
CA ILE A 84 8.03 -17.11 -0.14
C ILE A 84 9.33 -17.85 -0.50
N ASP A 85 10.45 -17.46 0.09
CA ASP A 85 11.76 -17.97 -0.28
C ASP A 85 11.86 -19.49 -0.15
N GLY A 86 12.26 -20.17 -1.21
CA GLY A 86 12.43 -21.62 -1.20
C GLY A 86 11.14 -22.45 -1.30
N ILE A 87 9.93 -21.86 -1.36
CA ILE A 87 8.67 -22.64 -1.45
C ILE A 87 8.69 -23.58 -2.65
N ILE A 88 9.13 -23.09 -3.80
CA ILE A 88 9.10 -23.84 -5.06
C ILE A 88 10.51 -24.20 -5.53
N SER A 89 11.53 -24.03 -4.69
CA SER A 89 12.94 -24.30 -5.04
C SER A 89 13.20 -25.71 -5.54
N SER A 90 12.53 -26.71 -4.96
CA SER A 90 12.62 -28.12 -5.36
C SER A 90 11.90 -28.42 -6.69
N ILE A 91 10.96 -27.58 -7.10
CA ILE A 91 10.16 -27.73 -8.32
C ILE A 91 10.81 -26.95 -9.46
N ASN A 92 11.13 -25.69 -9.23
CA ASN A 92 11.75 -24.80 -10.18
C ASN A 92 12.61 -23.73 -9.47
N LYS A 93 13.87 -24.08 -9.22
CA LYS A 93 14.85 -23.20 -8.56
C LYS A 93 14.99 -21.83 -9.23
N LYS A 94 14.93 -21.76 -10.56
CA LYS A 94 15.04 -20.48 -11.29
C LYS A 94 13.85 -19.57 -10.96
N MET A 95 12.64 -20.11 -10.98
CA MET A 95 11.42 -19.36 -10.70
C MET A 95 11.30 -18.97 -9.23
N ASP A 96 11.78 -19.82 -8.32
CA ASP A 96 11.91 -19.52 -6.90
C ASP A 96 12.81 -18.30 -6.65
N ILE A 97 14.01 -18.28 -7.24
CA ILE A 97 14.93 -17.14 -7.15
C ILE A 97 14.28 -15.87 -7.71
N MET A 98 13.59 -15.96 -8.86
CA MET A 98 12.96 -14.80 -9.47
C MET A 98 11.82 -14.23 -8.62
N ILE A 99 10.97 -15.07 -8.01
CA ILE A 99 9.89 -14.59 -7.14
C ILE A 99 10.45 -14.02 -5.83
N THR A 100 11.48 -14.63 -5.22
CA THR A 100 12.17 -14.05 -4.06
C THR A 100 12.79 -12.69 -4.41
N GLN A 101 13.44 -12.58 -5.57
CA GLN A 101 14.03 -11.34 -6.07
C GLN A 101 12.98 -10.23 -6.25
N LEU A 102 11.77 -10.57 -6.70
CA LEU A 102 10.67 -9.61 -6.84
C LEU A 102 10.30 -8.97 -5.50
N PHE A 103 10.22 -9.77 -4.43
CA PHE A 103 9.92 -9.26 -3.07
C PHE A 103 11.08 -8.47 -2.49
N TYR A 104 12.32 -8.88 -2.73
CA TYR A 104 13.49 -8.11 -2.35
C TYR A 104 13.51 -6.72 -3.04
N GLN A 105 13.31 -6.68 -4.36
CA GLN A 105 13.24 -5.44 -5.13
C GLN A 105 12.12 -4.52 -4.62
N TRP A 106 10.96 -5.09 -4.28
CA TRP A 106 9.87 -4.33 -3.67
C TRP A 106 10.31 -3.69 -2.34
N ILE A 107 10.97 -4.43 -1.45
CA ILE A 107 11.44 -3.90 -0.15
C ILE A 107 12.43 -2.76 -0.36
N VAL A 108 13.43 -2.94 -1.24
CA VAL A 108 14.41 -1.89 -1.57
C VAL A 108 13.72 -0.64 -2.09
N MET A 109 12.86 -0.79 -3.10
CA MET A 109 12.08 0.31 -3.67
C MET A 109 11.19 1.00 -2.61
N TYR A 110 10.54 0.22 -1.73
CA TYR A 110 9.67 0.74 -0.69
C TYR A 110 10.46 1.55 0.35
N ILE A 111 11.65 1.10 0.75
CA ILE A 111 12.54 1.85 1.65
C ILE A 111 12.97 3.16 0.98
N MET A 112 13.37 3.14 -0.30
CA MET A 112 13.77 4.35 -1.03
C MET A 112 12.62 5.36 -1.14
N SER A 113 11.38 4.88 -1.31
CA SER A 113 10.19 5.75 -1.36
C SER A 113 9.91 6.51 -0.06
N ARG A 114 10.54 6.10 1.05
CA ARG A 114 10.38 6.71 2.37
C ARG A 114 11.41 7.79 2.64
N ASN A 115 12.38 7.98 1.75
CA ASN A 115 13.38 9.03 1.90
C ASN A 115 12.71 10.41 1.83
N ASP A 116 12.98 11.24 2.83
CA ASP A 116 12.46 12.61 2.88
C ASP A 116 13.28 13.59 2.04
N ASN A 117 14.53 13.25 1.75
CA ASN A 117 15.46 14.13 1.07
C ASN A 117 16.04 13.43 -0.16
N HIS A 118 15.38 13.59 -1.30
CA HIS A 118 15.88 13.10 -2.58
C HIS A 118 16.83 14.13 -3.20
N THR A 119 18.09 13.75 -3.38
CA THR A 119 19.00 14.38 -4.37
C THR A 119 18.70 13.82 -5.76
N GLU A 120 19.17 14.47 -6.83
CA GLU A 120 19.02 13.94 -8.20
C GLU A 120 19.65 12.55 -8.36
N GLU A 121 20.76 12.28 -7.68
CA GLU A 121 21.39 10.95 -7.64
C GLU A 121 20.47 9.90 -7.01
N THR A 122 20.00 10.14 -5.78
CA THR A 122 19.10 9.20 -5.10
C THR A 122 17.75 9.03 -5.83
N LEU A 123 17.30 10.07 -6.54
CA LEU A 123 16.09 10.00 -7.36
C LEU A 123 16.32 9.12 -8.59
N GLN A 124 17.50 9.20 -9.21
CA GLN A 124 17.89 8.34 -10.32
C GLN A 124 18.05 6.87 -9.87
N GLU A 125 18.65 6.62 -8.70
CA GLU A 125 18.70 5.29 -8.11
C GLU A 125 17.30 4.74 -7.85
N PHE A 126 16.42 5.56 -7.26
CA PHE A 126 15.05 5.18 -6.99
C PHE A 126 14.28 4.86 -8.28
N LYS A 127 14.46 5.66 -9.34
CA LYS A 127 13.94 5.37 -10.68
C LYS A 127 14.44 4.01 -11.17
N ASN A 128 15.74 3.75 -11.10
CA ASN A 128 16.31 2.47 -11.53
C ASN A 128 15.71 1.29 -10.76
N ALA A 129 15.53 1.42 -9.44
CA ALA A 129 14.88 0.41 -8.61
C ALA A 129 13.42 0.17 -9.03
N ARG A 130 12.63 1.23 -9.29
CA ARG A 130 11.25 1.15 -9.77
C ARG A 130 11.15 0.40 -11.11
N PHE A 131 12.00 0.74 -12.08
CA PHE A 131 12.00 0.08 -13.40
C PHE A 131 12.49 -1.37 -13.34
N THR A 132 13.50 -1.65 -12.52
CA THR A 132 14.02 -3.01 -12.31
C THR A 132 12.97 -3.92 -11.67
N TRP A 133 12.29 -3.42 -10.64
CA TRP A 133 11.14 -4.09 -10.04
C TRP A 133 10.03 -4.33 -11.06
N ALA A 134 9.62 -3.30 -11.80
CA ALA A 134 8.51 -3.42 -12.74
C ALA A 134 8.79 -4.42 -13.87
N LYS A 135 10.03 -4.50 -14.37
CA LYS A 135 10.43 -5.49 -15.37
C LYS A 135 10.26 -6.92 -14.83
N THR A 136 10.71 -7.17 -13.61
CA THR A 136 10.57 -8.47 -12.93
C THR A 136 9.09 -8.77 -12.66
N PHE A 137 8.34 -7.78 -12.17
CA PHE A 137 6.91 -7.87 -11.88
C PHE A 137 6.11 -8.25 -13.11
N ILE A 138 6.32 -7.56 -14.23
CA ILE A 138 5.63 -7.83 -15.50
C ILE A 138 6.03 -9.22 -16.02
N SER A 139 7.33 -9.50 -16.13
CA SER A 139 7.79 -10.78 -16.70
C SER A 139 7.30 -12.02 -15.94
N LEU A 140 7.16 -11.94 -14.62
CA LEU A 140 6.69 -13.05 -13.79
C LEU A 140 5.16 -13.13 -13.71
N LEU A 141 4.49 -11.98 -13.56
CA LEU A 141 3.12 -11.95 -13.06
C LEU A 141 2.07 -11.51 -14.09
N GLN A 142 2.48 -11.11 -15.30
CA GLN A 142 1.56 -10.62 -16.34
C GLN A 142 0.45 -11.62 -16.67
N ASN A 143 0.77 -12.91 -16.74
CA ASN A 143 -0.18 -13.97 -17.11
C ASN A 143 -1.28 -14.21 -16.07
N TYR A 144 -1.11 -13.73 -14.83
CA TYR A 144 -2.09 -13.86 -13.75
C TYR A 144 -2.99 -12.62 -13.64
N SER A 145 -2.71 -11.58 -14.43
CA SER A 145 -3.50 -10.36 -14.47
C SER A 145 -4.55 -10.45 -15.59
N PRO A 146 -5.85 -10.31 -15.29
CA PRO A 146 -6.89 -10.27 -16.31
C PRO A 146 -6.69 -9.16 -17.35
N SER A 147 -6.05 -8.06 -16.96
CA SER A 147 -5.78 -6.91 -17.82
C SER A 147 -4.36 -6.90 -18.40
N GLY A 148 -3.58 -7.97 -18.21
CA GLY A 148 -2.18 -8.04 -18.65
C GLY A 148 -1.29 -6.99 -17.98
N LEU A 149 -1.61 -6.57 -16.75
CA LEU A 149 -0.92 -5.52 -15.99
C LEU A 149 -0.98 -4.11 -16.58
N SER A 150 -2.02 -3.80 -17.37
CA SER A 150 -2.37 -2.44 -17.78
C SER A 150 -2.91 -1.58 -16.62
N LEU A 151 -2.13 -1.48 -15.54
CA LEU A 151 -2.51 -0.79 -14.32
C LEU A 151 -2.15 0.70 -14.42
N VAL A 152 -3.15 1.57 -14.33
CA VAL A 152 -2.98 3.04 -14.24
C VAL A 152 -2.00 3.40 -13.10
N LYS A 153 -2.07 2.68 -11.98
CA LYS A 153 -1.15 2.84 -10.85
C LYS A 153 0.30 2.50 -11.20
N LEU A 154 0.52 1.46 -12.03
CA LEU A 154 1.86 1.06 -12.46
C LEU A 154 2.45 2.11 -13.41
N HIS A 155 1.64 2.62 -14.34
CA HIS A 155 2.05 3.71 -15.24
C HIS A 155 2.41 4.97 -14.45
N SER A 156 1.51 5.43 -13.56
CA SER A 156 1.76 6.58 -12.69
C SER A 156 3.03 6.38 -11.85
N TRP A 157 3.16 5.19 -11.27
CA TRP A 157 4.31 4.82 -10.46
C TRP A 157 5.62 4.85 -11.25
N LEU A 158 5.65 4.51 -12.53
CA LEU A 158 6.89 4.47 -13.33
C LEU A 158 7.28 5.83 -13.89
N TYR A 159 6.32 6.62 -14.36
CA TYR A 159 6.60 7.80 -15.18
C TYR A 159 6.38 9.13 -14.46
N HIS A 160 5.53 9.19 -13.42
CA HIS A 160 5.12 10.46 -12.82
C HIS A 160 5.68 10.71 -11.41
N VAL A 161 6.29 9.70 -10.78
CA VAL A 161 6.88 9.82 -9.44
C VAL A 161 8.01 10.84 -9.39
N ASP A 162 8.93 10.85 -10.36
CA ASP A 162 10.09 11.75 -10.33
C ASP A 162 9.69 13.21 -10.50
N GLU A 163 8.80 13.50 -11.45
CA GLU A 163 8.24 14.84 -11.66
C GLU A 163 7.51 15.33 -10.42
N SER A 164 6.72 14.44 -9.80
CA SER A 164 6.02 14.76 -8.57
C SER A 164 7.03 15.12 -7.49
N ILE A 165 8.04 14.28 -7.23
CA ILE A 165 9.01 14.48 -6.14
C ILE A 165 9.72 15.83 -6.30
N ARG A 166 10.12 16.19 -7.52
CA ARG A 166 10.75 17.48 -7.81
C ARG A 166 9.81 18.66 -7.56
N LYS A 167 8.53 18.54 -7.89
CA LYS A 167 7.59 19.66 -7.84
C LYS A 167 7.05 19.95 -6.43
N TYR A 168 6.90 18.92 -5.60
CA TYR A 168 6.16 19.04 -4.35
C TYR A 168 6.88 18.40 -3.14
N GLY A 169 8.09 17.86 -3.35
CA GLY A 169 8.91 17.27 -2.29
C GLY A 169 8.67 15.77 -2.08
N SER A 170 9.08 15.28 -0.90
CA SER A 170 9.08 13.84 -0.59
C SER A 170 7.69 13.22 -0.60
N MET A 171 7.65 11.90 -0.84
CA MET A 171 6.39 11.17 -0.83
C MET A 171 5.65 11.18 0.51
N ASN A 172 6.37 11.45 1.59
CA ASN A 172 5.79 11.54 2.92
C ASN A 172 4.99 12.84 3.11
N GLY A 173 5.32 13.92 2.40
CA GLY A 173 4.72 15.24 2.58
C GLY A 173 3.25 15.36 2.12
N TRP A 174 2.82 14.55 1.17
CA TRP A 174 1.47 14.60 0.58
C TRP A 174 0.68 13.29 0.74
N ASN A 175 1.10 12.44 1.68
CA ASN A 175 0.42 11.18 1.89
C ASN A 175 -1.04 11.43 2.34
N THR A 176 -1.97 10.57 1.90
CA THR A 176 -3.39 10.75 2.20
C THR A 176 -3.83 10.08 3.50
N GLU A 177 -2.93 9.36 4.18
CA GLU A 177 -3.23 8.54 5.36
C GLU A 177 -3.82 9.37 6.51
N THR A 178 -3.22 10.52 6.81
CA THR A 178 -3.73 11.44 7.83
C THR A 178 -5.14 11.89 7.49
N PHE A 179 -5.39 12.29 6.24
CA PHE A 179 -6.70 12.75 5.80
C PHE A 179 -7.75 11.64 5.78
N GLU A 180 -7.38 10.41 5.38
CA GLU A 180 -8.28 9.25 5.45
C GLU A 180 -8.69 8.92 6.88
N SER A 181 -7.74 9.00 7.82
CA SER A 181 -8.00 8.80 9.25
C SER A 181 -8.97 9.86 9.78
N LEU A 182 -8.70 11.14 9.51
CA LEU A 182 -9.56 12.25 9.92
C LEU A 182 -10.96 12.14 9.29
N HIS A 183 -11.06 11.77 8.02
CA HIS A 183 -12.34 11.60 7.34
C HIS A 183 -13.17 10.46 7.94
N LYS A 184 -12.53 9.37 8.38
CA LYS A 184 -13.21 8.29 9.10
C LYS A 184 -13.85 8.80 10.38
N ASP A 185 -13.12 9.60 11.15
CA ASP A 185 -13.54 10.05 12.47
C ASP A 185 -14.49 11.25 12.45
N TYR A 186 -14.25 12.21 11.56
CA TYR A 186 -15.01 13.46 11.51
C TYR A 186 -16.14 13.48 10.47
N VAL A 187 -16.17 12.53 9.54
CA VAL A 187 -17.25 12.46 8.54
C VAL A 187 -18.00 11.14 8.64
N LYS A 188 -17.33 9.99 8.44
CA LYS A 188 -18.02 8.70 8.36
C LYS A 188 -18.69 8.29 9.67
N LYS A 189 -18.04 8.46 10.82
CA LYS A 189 -18.63 8.14 12.14
C LYS A 189 -19.84 9.04 12.45
N PRO A 190 -19.74 10.38 12.42
CA PRO A 190 -20.89 11.26 12.60
C PRO A 190 -22.04 10.98 11.62
N TYR A 191 -21.72 10.76 10.34
CA TYR A 191 -22.71 10.41 9.32
C TYR A 191 -23.48 9.13 9.67
N ARG A 192 -22.79 8.08 10.14
CA ARG A 192 -23.44 6.81 10.54
C ARG A 192 -24.35 6.95 11.76
N ILE A 193 -24.03 7.86 12.67
CA ILE A 193 -24.81 8.13 13.90
C ILE A 193 -25.98 9.09 13.59
N SER A 194 -25.86 9.89 12.53
CA SER A 194 -26.90 10.83 12.09
C SER A 194 -28.20 10.13 11.72
N ASN A 195 -29.32 10.80 11.91
CA ASN A 195 -30.62 10.33 11.42
C ASN A 195 -30.82 10.62 9.92
N LYS A 196 -29.78 11.14 9.24
CA LYS A 196 -29.74 11.53 7.82
C LYS A 196 -30.66 12.71 7.43
N TRP A 197 -31.25 13.40 8.39
CA TRP A 197 -31.97 14.66 8.18
C TRP A 197 -31.05 15.83 8.51
N ASP A 198 -30.92 16.82 7.61
CA ASP A 198 -29.95 17.91 7.74
C ASP A 198 -28.53 17.44 8.15
N ILE A 199 -27.98 16.54 7.32
CA ILE A 199 -26.75 15.79 7.57
C ILE A 199 -25.58 16.71 7.94
N ASN A 200 -25.43 17.83 7.22
CA ASN A 200 -24.29 18.73 7.41
C ASN A 200 -24.28 19.31 8.82
N THR A 201 -25.43 19.79 9.30
CA THR A 201 -25.57 20.34 10.65
C THR A 201 -25.29 19.27 11.71
N GLN A 202 -25.76 18.04 11.50
CA GLN A 202 -25.53 16.94 12.43
C GLN A 202 -24.05 16.51 12.50
N ILE A 203 -23.38 16.42 11.35
CA ILE A 203 -21.95 16.11 11.29
C ILE A 203 -21.17 17.22 12.00
N ILE A 204 -21.38 18.48 11.63
CA ILE A 204 -20.69 19.63 12.24
C ILE A 204 -20.94 19.69 13.75
N GLY A 205 -22.18 19.50 14.19
CA GLY A 205 -22.54 19.50 15.60
C GLY A 205 -21.86 18.37 16.38
N SER A 206 -21.80 17.16 15.81
CA SER A 206 -21.14 16.01 16.44
C SER A 206 -19.63 16.21 16.54
N VAL A 207 -18.99 16.71 15.49
CA VAL A 207 -17.55 17.01 15.48
C VAL A 207 -17.22 18.12 16.48
N ARG A 208 -18.03 19.20 16.53
CA ARG A 208 -17.87 20.27 17.52
C ARG A 208 -17.90 19.74 18.95
N LYS A 209 -18.87 18.90 19.29
CA LYS A 209 -18.95 18.26 20.61
C LYS A 209 -17.68 17.46 20.90
N TYR A 210 -17.25 16.60 19.98
CA TYR A 210 -16.04 15.78 20.14
C TYR A 210 -14.78 16.62 20.39
N LEU A 211 -14.62 17.74 19.68
CA LEU A 211 -13.44 18.62 19.82
C LEU A 211 -13.43 19.38 21.13
N ILE A 212 -14.60 19.83 21.62
CA ILE A 212 -14.76 20.45 22.93
C ILE A 212 -14.34 19.47 24.03
N PHE A 213 -14.80 18.22 23.95
CA PHE A 213 -14.47 17.20 24.94
C PHE A 213 -12.97 16.83 24.96
N ASN A 214 -12.28 16.90 23.82
CA ASN A 214 -10.87 16.49 23.70
C ASN A 214 -9.86 17.65 23.68
N ASN A 215 -10.31 18.92 23.77
CA ASN A 215 -9.44 20.11 23.71
C ASN A 215 -8.56 20.21 22.43
N GLN A 216 -9.05 19.74 21.28
CA GLN A 216 -8.28 19.60 20.03
C GLN A 216 -8.61 20.64 18.93
N PHE A 217 -8.91 21.89 19.29
CA PHE A 217 -9.37 22.91 18.33
C PHE A 217 -8.41 23.19 17.16
N PHE A 218 -7.10 23.07 17.37
CA PHE A 218 -6.09 23.33 16.33
C PHE A 218 -6.16 22.36 15.13
N ILE A 219 -6.46 21.08 15.39
CA ILE A 219 -6.50 20.03 14.36
C ILE A 219 -7.70 20.22 13.41
N PHE A 220 -8.82 20.73 13.93
CA PHE A 220 -10.03 20.97 13.14
C PHE A 220 -9.91 22.16 12.18
N PHE A 221 -9.17 23.20 12.57
CA PHE A 221 -8.92 24.37 11.72
C PHE A 221 -8.16 23.99 10.45
N LEU A 222 -7.13 23.14 10.56
CA LEU A 222 -6.37 22.61 9.43
C LEU A 222 -7.22 21.72 8.50
N PHE A 223 -8.17 20.95 9.06
CA PHE A 223 -9.09 20.12 8.28
C PHE A 223 -10.10 20.97 7.48
N LEU A 224 -10.69 22.01 8.09
CA LEU A 224 -11.63 22.91 7.42
C LEU A 224 -10.99 23.75 6.32
N LEU A 225 -9.75 24.22 6.52
CA LEU A 225 -9.04 25.01 5.51
C LEU A 225 -8.85 24.24 4.20
N ASN A 226 -8.67 22.92 4.29
CA ASN A 226 -8.52 22.05 3.12
C ASN A 226 -9.85 21.58 2.50
N LEU A 227 -10.95 21.51 3.27
CA LEU A 227 -12.28 21.27 2.70
C LEU A 227 -12.69 22.41 1.76
N LYS A 228 -12.35 23.66 2.10
CA LYS A 228 -12.60 24.83 1.22
C LYS A 228 -11.79 24.83 -0.07
N LEU A 229 -10.71 24.06 -0.18
CA LEU A 229 -9.91 23.94 -1.41
C LEU A 229 -10.42 22.86 -2.37
N LYS A 230 -11.42 22.06 -1.95
CA LYS A 230 -11.99 20.96 -2.73
C LYS A 230 -13.43 21.19 -3.20
N PHE A 231 -14.01 22.36 -2.93
CA PHE A 231 -15.34 22.78 -3.40
C PHE A 231 -15.24 24.11 -4.15
#